data_AF-W5SLY0-F1
#
_entry.id   AF-W5SLY0-F1
#
_cell.length_a   1.000
_cell.length_b   1.000
_cell.length_c   1.000
_cell.angle_alpha   90.00
_cell.angle_beta   90.00
_cell.angle_gamma   90.00
#
_symmetry.space_group_name_H-M   'P 1'
#
loop_
_entity.id
_entity.type
_entity.pdbx_description
1 polymer ?
#
loop_
_entity_poly.entity_id
_entity_poly.type
_entity_poly.pdbx_seq_one_letter_code
_entity_poly.pdbx_strand_id
1 'polypeptide(L)'
;MLEVCRSAERERAFYAFIELMSDALGFIAKATTKKSDVGEYFSSLGAKLGEASTELEVLAKKSEAEGSKDKPITLSIKSAVEVAKVF
;
A
#
# COMPACT_ATOMS: atom_id res chain seq x y z
N MET A 1 -29.77 -25.73 0.22
CA MET A 1 -29.17 -25.72 1.58
C MET A 1 -27.64 -25.63 1.53
N LEU A 2 -26.92 -26.49 0.78
CA LEU A 2 -25.44 -26.47 0.73
C LEU A 2 -24.82 -25.20 0.11
N GLU A 3 -25.45 -24.61 -0.92
CA GLU A 3 -24.98 -23.35 -1.50
C GLU A 3 -25.08 -22.16 -0.54
N VAL A 4 -26.10 -22.14 0.32
CA VAL A 4 -26.32 -21.07 1.30
C VAL A 4 -25.27 -21.13 2.41
N CYS A 5 -24.92 -22.33 2.91
CA CYS A 5 -23.79 -22.51 3.83
C CYS A 5 -22.46 -22.08 3.21
N ARG A 6 -22.19 -22.50 1.96
CA ARG A 6 -20.97 -22.10 1.23
C ARG A 6 -20.92 -20.61 0.92
N SER A 7 -22.08 -19.97 0.74
CA SER A 7 -22.19 -18.51 0.57
C SER A 7 -21.81 -17.78 1.85
N ALA A 8 -22.35 -18.20 2.99
CA ALA A 8 -22.06 -17.61 4.29
C ALA A 8 -20.58 -17.77 4.71
N GLU A 9 -19.96 -18.91 4.39
CA GLU A 9 -18.53 -19.15 4.63
C GLU A 9 -17.63 -18.25 3.77
N ARG A 10 -17.95 -18.07 2.49
CA ARG A 10 -17.20 -17.19 1.59
C ARG A 10 -17.36 -15.71 1.95
N GLU A 11 -18.53 -15.32 2.41
CA GLU A 11 -18.80 -13.96 2.87
C GLU A 11 -18.02 -13.64 4.15
N ARG A 12 -17.94 -14.58 5.10
CA ARG A 12 -17.05 -14.45 6.27
C ARG A 12 -15.57 -14.36 5.89
N ALA A 13 -15.10 -15.18 4.95
CA ALA A 13 -13.73 -15.09 4.47
C ALA A 13 -13.43 -13.74 3.79
N PHE A 14 -14.40 -13.20 3.04
CA PHE A 14 -14.30 -11.87 2.44
C PHE A 14 -14.21 -10.78 3.51
N TYR A 15 -15.07 -10.78 4.53
CA TYR A 15 -15.02 -9.78 5.59
C TYR A 15 -13.78 -9.92 6.48
N ALA A 16 -13.33 -11.13 6.80
CA ALA A 16 -12.08 -11.35 7.52
C ALA A 16 -10.85 -10.88 6.73
N PHE A 17 -10.87 -11.07 5.41
CA PHE A 17 -9.83 -10.54 4.52
C PHE A 17 -9.86 -9.01 4.47
N ILE A 18 -11.04 -8.40 4.41
CA ILE A 18 -11.18 -6.94 4.45
C ILE A 18 -10.78 -6.38 5.80
N GLU A 19 -11.12 -7.02 6.92
CA GLU A 19 -10.69 -6.62 8.28
C GLU A 19 -9.17 -6.70 8.43
N LEU A 20 -8.53 -7.76 7.93
CA LEU A 20 -7.07 -7.86 7.86
C LEU A 20 -6.46 -6.73 7.01
N MET A 21 -7.05 -6.43 5.85
CA MET A 21 -6.63 -5.29 5.02
C MET A 21 -6.94 -3.95 5.68
N SER A 22 -7.97 -3.84 6.53
CA SER A 22 -8.30 -2.61 7.25
C SER A 22 -7.17 -2.20 8.18
N ASP A 23 -6.61 -3.15 8.92
CA ASP A 23 -5.51 -2.90 9.84
C ASP A 23 -4.20 -2.57 9.10
N ALA A 24 -3.95 -3.21 7.96
CA ALA A 24 -2.74 -2.99 7.18
C ALA A 24 -2.80 -1.74 6.27
N LEU A 25 -3.97 -1.43 5.71
CA LEU A 25 -4.14 -0.46 4.62
C LEU A 25 -5.13 0.66 4.95
N GLY A 26 -5.69 0.69 6.16
CA GLY A 26 -6.48 1.82 6.68
C GLY A 26 -7.91 1.92 6.17
N PHE A 27 -8.47 0.85 5.57
CA PHE A 27 -9.83 0.85 5.03
C PHE A 27 -10.78 -0.07 5.79
N ILE A 28 -11.63 0.49 6.65
CA ILE A 28 -12.65 -0.26 7.40
C ILE A 28 -13.98 -0.30 6.62
N ALA A 29 -14.34 -1.45 6.07
CA ALA A 29 -15.63 -1.64 5.44
C ALA A 29 -16.76 -1.75 6.49
N LYS A 30 -17.89 -1.11 6.21
CA LYS A 30 -19.14 -1.19 7.00
C LYS A 30 -20.21 -1.88 6.18
N ALA A 31 -21.33 -2.25 6.81
CA ALA A 31 -22.48 -2.85 6.12
C ALA A 31 -23.01 -1.99 4.95
N THR A 32 -22.79 -0.67 4.99
CA THR A 32 -23.20 0.29 3.96
C THR A 32 -22.14 0.52 2.89
N THR A 33 -20.94 -0.04 3.01
CA THR A 33 -19.83 0.12 2.06
C THR A 33 -20.15 -0.63 0.78
N LYS A 34 -20.15 0.09 -0.35
CA LYS A 34 -20.35 -0.50 -1.67
C LYS A 34 -19.04 -1.06 -2.21
N LYS A 35 -19.12 -2.04 -3.11
CA LYS A 35 -17.94 -2.57 -3.83
C LYS A 35 -17.17 -1.48 -4.59
N SER A 36 -17.86 -0.46 -5.09
CA SER A 36 -17.26 0.71 -5.74
C SER A 36 -16.35 1.48 -4.78
N ASP A 37 -16.81 1.70 -3.54
CA ASP A 37 -16.08 2.50 -2.54
C ASP A 37 -14.77 1.82 -2.17
N VAL A 38 -14.77 0.48 -2.11
CA VAL A 38 -13.57 -0.35 -1.91
C VAL A 38 -12.60 -0.17 -3.09
N GLY A 39 -13.11 -0.30 -4.32
CA GLY A 39 -12.30 -0.16 -5.54
C GLY A 39 -11.69 1.23 -5.68
N GLU A 40 -12.45 2.28 -5.42
CA GLU A 40 -12.00 3.67 -5.43
C GLU A 40 -10.92 3.92 -4.38
N TYR A 41 -11.11 3.43 -3.16
CA TYR A 41 -10.13 3.59 -2.09
C TYR A 41 -8.77 2.98 -2.47
N PHE A 42 -8.75 1.70 -2.87
CA PHE A 42 -7.49 1.02 -3.20
C PHE A 42 -6.87 1.53 -4.49
N SER A 43 -7.66 2.01 -5.45
CA SER A 43 -7.14 2.69 -6.64
C SER A 43 -6.44 4.00 -6.27
N SER A 44 -7.05 4.80 -5.39
CA SER A 44 -6.44 6.05 -4.90
C SER A 44 -5.18 5.78 -4.07
N LEU A 45 -5.21 4.76 -3.21
CA LEU A 45 -4.04 4.37 -2.40
C LEU A 45 -2.88 3.94 -3.29
N GLY A 46 -3.13 3.09 -4.29
CA GLY A 46 -2.12 2.66 -5.26
C GLY A 46 -1.53 3.82 -6.06
N ALA A 47 -2.36 4.79 -6.48
CA ALA A 47 -1.88 5.98 -7.16
C ALA A 47 -0.94 6.82 -6.27
N LYS A 48 -1.33 7.08 -5.01
CA LYS A 48 -0.51 7.83 -4.05
C LYS A 48 0.80 7.12 -3.73
N LEU A 49 0.79 5.80 -3.59
CA LEU A 49 2.00 5.00 -3.38
C LEU A 49 2.94 5.08 -4.61
N GLY A 50 2.39 5.06 -5.82
CA GLY A 50 3.16 5.25 -7.05
C GLY A 50 3.82 6.63 -7.14
N GLU A 51 3.09 7.68 -6.80
CA GLU A 51 3.62 9.05 -6.72
C GLU A 51 4.73 9.17 -5.67
N ALA A 52 4.48 8.72 -4.44
CA ALA A 52 5.47 8.75 -3.36
C ALA A 52 6.74 7.95 -3.69
N SER A 53 6.61 6.80 -4.33
CA SER A 53 7.75 6.00 -4.80
C SER A 53 8.57 6.76 -5.84
N THR A 54 7.89 7.43 -6.79
CA THR A 54 8.55 8.26 -7.80
C THR A 54 9.29 9.45 -7.16
N GLU A 55 8.67 10.12 -6.18
CA GLU A 55 9.33 11.21 -5.43
C GLU A 55 10.55 10.72 -4.66
N LEU A 56 10.48 9.55 -4.03
CA LEU A 56 11.63 8.93 -3.34
C LEU A 56 12.79 8.62 -4.31
N GLU A 57 12.49 8.18 -5.53
CA GLU A 57 13.53 7.98 -6.55
C GLU A 57 14.18 9.29 -6.98
N VAL A 58 13.40 10.36 -7.12
CA VAL A 58 13.93 11.70 -7.42
C VAL A 58 14.82 12.20 -6.28
N LEU A 59 14.40 12.01 -5.02
CA LEU A 59 15.20 12.36 -3.84
C LEU A 59 16.50 11.56 -3.78
N ALA A 60 16.45 10.26 -4.06
CA ALA A 60 17.65 9.42 -4.13
C ALA A 60 18.63 9.93 -5.20
N LYS A 61 18.15 10.23 -6.41
CA LYS A 61 18.99 10.79 -7.49
C LYS A 61 19.55 12.18 -7.13
N LYS A 62 18.73 13.05 -6.52
CA LYS A 62 19.16 14.38 -6.07
C LYS A 62 20.27 14.31 -5.01
N SER A 63 20.22 13.31 -4.13
CA SER A 63 21.27 13.07 -3.13
C SER A 63 22.65 12.71 -3.72
N GLU A 64 22.68 12.25 -4.98
CA GLU A 64 23.93 12.01 -5.72
C GLU A 64 24.46 13.29 -6.36
N ALA A 65 23.58 14.13 -6.90
CA ALA A 65 23.92 15.34 -7.64
C ALA A 65 24.32 16.52 -6.75
N GLU A 66 23.74 16.65 -5.55
CA GLU A 66 24.06 17.74 -4.60
C GLU A 66 25.41 17.57 -3.87
N GLY A 67 26.22 16.57 -4.24
CA GLY A 67 27.60 16.49 -3.79
C GLY A 67 27.71 16.25 -2.28
N SER A 68 27.21 15.11 -1.81
CA SER A 68 27.63 14.63 -0.50
C SER A 68 29.11 14.27 -0.58
N LYS A 69 29.94 15.14 0.02
CA LYS A 69 31.31 14.79 0.45
C LYS A 69 31.32 13.55 1.36
N ASP A 70 30.16 13.12 1.85
CA ASP A 70 29.90 11.86 2.54
C ASP A 70 29.17 10.84 1.65
N LYS A 71 29.94 10.07 0.87
CA LYS A 71 29.50 8.80 0.25
C LYS A 71 28.63 7.90 1.15
N PRO A 72 28.86 7.82 2.48
CA PRO A 72 28.02 6.99 3.36
C PRO A 72 26.54 7.40 3.38
N ILE A 73 26.23 8.70 3.35
CA ILE A 73 24.85 9.20 3.50
C ILE A 73 24.02 8.88 2.25
N THR A 74 24.58 9.08 1.06
CA THR A 74 23.92 8.74 -0.21
C THR A 74 23.60 7.24 -0.30
N LEU A 75 24.51 6.37 0.17
CA LEU A 75 24.28 4.93 0.24
C LEU A 75 23.16 4.57 1.22
N SER A 76 23.11 5.22 2.38
CA SER A 76 22.02 5.03 3.36
C SER A 76 20.66 5.46 2.81
N ILE A 77 20.59 6.58 2.09
CA ILE A 77 19.34 7.05 1.44
C ILE A 77 18.87 6.03 0.41
N LYS A 78 19.76 5.54 -0.46
CA LYS A 78 19.40 4.49 -1.43
C LYS A 78 18.92 3.22 -0.74
N SER A 79 19.61 2.76 0.29
CA SER A 79 19.21 1.55 1.01
C SER A 79 17.84 1.72 1.65
N ALA A 80 17.53 2.90 2.19
CA ALA A 80 16.21 3.20 2.74
C ALA A 80 15.14 3.21 1.65
N VAL A 81 15.43 3.77 0.47
CA VAL A 81 14.51 3.78 -0.68
C VAL A 81 14.27 2.37 -1.21
N GLU A 82 15.31 1.54 -1.35
CA GLU A 82 15.17 0.14 -1.80
C GLU A 82 14.37 -0.70 -0.80
N VAL A 83 14.55 -0.50 0.51
CA VAL A 83 13.72 -1.14 1.53
C VAL A 83 12.26 -0.69 1.42
N ALA A 84 12.01 0.61 1.18
CA ALA A 84 10.66 1.15 1.03
C ALA A 84 9.91 0.59 -0.19
N LYS A 85 10.61 0.16 -1.25
CA LYS A 85 10.02 -0.44 -2.45
C LYS A 85 9.49 -1.86 -2.26
N VAL A 86 9.87 -2.54 -1.17
CA VAL A 86 9.48 -3.94 -0.89
C VAL A 86 8.15 -4.03 -0.13
N PHE A 87 7.65 -2.90 0.39
CA PHE A 87 6.33 -2.77 1.02
C PHE A 87 5.24 -2.50 -0.02
#